data_AF-A0A957CZW7-F1
#
_entry.id   AF-A0A957CZW7-F1
#
_cell.length_a   1.000
_cell.length_b   1.000
_cell.length_c   1.000
_cell.angle_alpha   90.00
_cell.angle_beta   90.00
_cell.angle_gamma   90.00
#
_symmetry.space_group_name_H-M   'P 1'
#
loop_
_entity.id
_entity.type
_entity.pdbx_description
1 polymer ?
#
loop_
_entity_poly.entity_id
_entity_poly.type
_entity_poly.pdbx_seq_one_letter_code
_entity_poly.pdbx_strand_id
1 'polypeptide(L)'
;MHKKVEHRDDLTKIKGIGSVRQKWFANAFSVCTFAQLAALSVDEIEKRLKSEGKIPSRNEIKAWVDQAKTLAALQSEWKPLASFVVEFQTRVLPGQSAERRTSVHYMEADTSMTWFGIEKEALCQWMNQQANLPASGEAEAVDPVVEETAVSSPGKITATQVRLVQESDFVTSVELGEEERPFFGHITHQQPITLEVDFEMSGWDMPLTAFPHAEYRTHCHLHNLSTGKQSQLMDMQVNQSTEKRPFYSAKLADLSLEPGMYELGILVRGTNPLSTNYVKLPKLNVL
;
A
#
# COMPACT_ATOMS: atom_id res chain seq x y z
N MET A 1 18.60 -21.59 15.31
CA MET A 1 18.63 -21.50 13.83
C MET A 1 17.21 -21.56 13.33
N HIS A 2 16.61 -20.43 12.92
CA HIS A 2 15.25 -20.41 12.38
C HIS A 2 15.32 -20.28 10.86
N LYS A 3 14.65 -21.21 10.18
CA LYS A 3 14.68 -21.39 8.72
C LYS A 3 13.65 -20.42 8.12
N LYS A 4 14.14 -19.35 7.49
CA LYS A 4 13.37 -18.34 6.77
C LYS A 4 12.60 -19.03 5.63
N VAL A 5 11.28 -19.04 5.67
CA VAL A 5 10.46 -19.47 4.53
C VAL A 5 10.30 -18.23 3.65
N GLU A 6 11.27 -18.01 2.77
CA GLU A 6 11.18 -16.97 1.74
C GLU A 6 10.15 -17.41 0.69
N HIS A 7 9.32 -16.49 0.22
CA HIS A 7 8.45 -16.68 -0.94
C HIS A 7 9.24 -17.30 -2.09
N ARG A 8 8.77 -18.44 -2.62
CA ARG A 8 9.47 -19.21 -3.65
C ARG A 8 8.67 -19.17 -4.94
N ASP A 9 9.25 -18.59 -5.98
CA ASP A 9 8.76 -18.81 -7.33
C ASP A 9 9.09 -20.22 -7.79
N ASP A 10 8.22 -20.74 -8.65
CA ASP A 10 8.49 -21.97 -9.37
C ASP A 10 9.42 -21.68 -10.57
N LEU A 11 10.73 -21.72 -10.32
CA LEU A 11 11.75 -21.54 -11.37
C LEU A 11 11.66 -22.62 -12.46
N THR A 12 10.92 -23.72 -12.26
CA THR A 12 10.71 -24.72 -13.32
C THR A 12 9.89 -24.19 -14.50
N LYS A 13 9.24 -23.04 -14.35
CA LYS A 13 8.60 -22.31 -15.46
C LYS A 13 9.60 -21.76 -16.49
N ILE A 14 10.89 -21.65 -16.14
CA ILE A 14 11.95 -21.23 -17.07
C ILE A 14 12.44 -22.44 -17.85
N LYS A 15 12.39 -22.35 -19.19
CA LYS A 15 12.82 -23.45 -20.07
C LYS A 15 14.28 -23.81 -19.82
N GLY A 16 14.52 -25.07 -19.48
CA GLY A 16 15.86 -25.58 -19.15
C GLY A 16 16.18 -25.49 -17.65
N ILE A 17 15.32 -24.95 -16.79
CA ILE A 17 15.45 -25.12 -15.34
C ILE A 17 14.46 -26.21 -14.91
N GLY A 18 14.98 -27.38 -14.53
CA GLY A 18 14.19 -28.41 -13.86
C GLY A 18 14.33 -28.32 -12.33
N SER A 19 13.58 -29.14 -11.58
CA SER A 19 13.61 -29.13 -10.11
C SER A 19 15.01 -29.31 -9.52
N VAL A 20 15.91 -30.03 -10.19
CA VAL A 20 17.33 -30.19 -9.79
C VAL A 20 18.09 -28.87 -9.92
N ARG A 21 17.90 -28.14 -11.03
CA ARG A 21 18.55 -26.85 -11.27
C ARG A 21 17.98 -25.76 -10.36
N GLN A 22 16.67 -25.75 -10.10
CA GLN A 22 16.06 -24.86 -9.11
C GLN A 22 16.64 -25.08 -7.71
N LYS A 23 16.72 -26.34 -7.24
CA LYS A 23 17.37 -26.65 -5.94
C LYS A 23 18.82 -26.20 -5.92
N TRP A 24 19.52 -26.34 -7.03
CA TRP A 24 20.89 -25.86 -7.15
C TRP A 24 20.98 -24.33 -7.04
N PHE A 25 20.14 -23.56 -7.74
CA PHE A 25 20.09 -22.10 -7.61
C PHE A 25 19.80 -21.66 -6.17
N ALA A 26 18.86 -22.35 -5.50
CA ALA A 26 18.55 -22.08 -4.10
C ALA A 26 19.74 -22.36 -3.16
N ASN A 27 20.53 -23.41 -3.42
CA ASN A 27 21.66 -23.77 -2.56
C ASN A 27 22.94 -22.99 -2.88
N ALA A 28 23.21 -22.72 -4.15
CA ALA A 28 24.46 -22.11 -4.61
C ALA A 28 24.42 -20.58 -4.59
N PHE A 29 23.25 -19.98 -4.82
CA PHE A 29 23.07 -18.53 -4.93
C PHE A 29 21.99 -17.98 -4.00
N SER A 30 21.33 -18.83 -3.19
CA SER A 30 20.15 -18.43 -2.41
C SER A 30 19.03 -17.83 -3.28
N VAL A 31 18.95 -18.24 -4.55
CA VAL A 31 17.94 -17.78 -5.49
C VAL A 31 16.69 -18.64 -5.38
N CYS A 32 15.60 -18.01 -4.98
CA CYS A 32 14.27 -18.60 -4.82
C CYS A 32 13.19 -17.88 -5.63
N THR A 33 13.47 -16.71 -6.24
CA THR A 33 12.51 -15.94 -7.04
C THR A 33 13.01 -15.64 -8.46
N PHE A 34 12.09 -15.34 -9.39
CA PHE A 34 12.44 -14.90 -10.74
C PHE A 34 13.25 -13.60 -10.72
N ALA A 35 12.91 -12.66 -9.84
CA ALA A 35 13.64 -11.41 -9.67
C ALA A 35 15.09 -11.62 -9.19
N GLN A 36 15.30 -12.55 -8.25
CA GLN A 36 16.64 -12.89 -7.77
C GLN A 36 17.48 -13.55 -8.87
N LEU A 37 16.88 -14.44 -9.67
CA LEU A 37 17.57 -15.04 -10.82
C LEU A 37 17.89 -14.01 -11.92
N ALA A 38 16.97 -13.08 -12.16
CA ALA A 38 17.11 -11.99 -13.13
C ALA A 38 18.24 -10.99 -12.77
N ALA A 39 18.53 -10.84 -11.48
CA ALA A 39 19.57 -9.95 -10.95
C ALA A 39 20.98 -10.55 -11.04
N LEU A 40 21.12 -11.87 -11.21
CA LEU A 40 22.42 -12.51 -11.35
C LEU A 40 23.05 -12.24 -12.73
N SER A 41 24.37 -12.08 -12.76
CA SER A 41 25.08 -12.00 -14.03
C SER A 41 25.26 -13.40 -14.66
N VAL A 42 25.24 -13.44 -15.99
CA VAL A 42 25.54 -14.67 -16.75
C VAL A 42 26.94 -15.20 -16.41
N ASP A 43 27.90 -14.30 -16.19
CA ASP A 43 29.28 -14.64 -15.84
C ASP A 43 29.41 -15.32 -14.48
N GLU A 44 28.68 -14.85 -13.47
CA GLU A 44 28.68 -15.45 -12.12
C GLU A 44 28.08 -16.85 -12.14
N ILE A 45 26.95 -17.02 -12.85
CA ILE A 45 26.29 -18.32 -13.00
C ILE A 45 27.22 -19.29 -13.74
N GLU A 46 27.82 -18.85 -14.84
CA GLU A 46 28.74 -19.66 -15.65
C GLU A 46 29.98 -20.09 -14.84
N LYS A 47 30.61 -19.15 -14.13
CA LYS A 47 31.79 -19.43 -13.29
C LYS A 47 31.47 -20.47 -12.22
N ARG A 48 30.33 -20.36 -11.56
CA ARG A 48 29.93 -21.30 -10.50
C ARG A 48 29.60 -22.68 -11.06
N LEU A 49 28.89 -22.76 -12.19
CA LEU A 49 28.57 -24.04 -12.83
C LEU A 49 29.83 -24.79 -13.26
N LYS A 50 30.80 -24.07 -13.87
CA LYS A 50 32.10 -24.66 -14.25
C LYS A 50 32.86 -25.19 -13.04
N SER A 51 32.85 -24.47 -11.92
CA SER A 51 33.52 -24.91 -10.68
C SER A 51 32.93 -26.19 -10.08
N GLU A 52 31.68 -26.52 -10.43
CA GLU A 52 30.98 -27.73 -9.98
C GLU A 52 30.92 -28.82 -11.07
N GLY A 53 31.72 -28.69 -12.14
CA GLY A 53 31.78 -29.68 -13.23
C GLY A 53 30.54 -29.71 -14.14
N LYS A 54 29.67 -28.69 -14.07
CA LYS A 54 28.50 -28.55 -14.93
C LYS A 54 28.83 -27.65 -16.12
N ILE A 55 28.40 -28.05 -17.31
CA ILE A 55 28.74 -27.35 -18.56
C ILE A 55 27.48 -26.99 -19.37
N PRO A 56 26.50 -26.24 -18.81
CA PRO A 56 25.51 -25.60 -19.67
C PRO A 56 26.20 -24.53 -20.51
N SER A 57 25.67 -24.29 -21.70
CA SER A 57 26.22 -23.26 -22.58
C SER A 57 25.92 -21.87 -22.03
N ARG A 58 26.80 -20.88 -22.29
CA ARG A 58 26.56 -19.48 -21.93
C ARG A 58 25.23 -18.96 -22.50
N ASN A 59 24.83 -19.42 -23.68
CA ASN A 59 23.55 -19.08 -24.31
C ASN A 59 22.36 -19.63 -23.52
N GLU A 60 22.46 -20.84 -22.97
CA GLU A 60 21.42 -21.44 -22.11
C GLU A 60 21.27 -20.64 -20.81
N ILE A 61 22.40 -20.26 -20.19
CA ILE A 61 22.40 -19.41 -18.98
C ILE A 61 21.77 -18.05 -19.27
N LYS A 62 22.14 -17.41 -20.39
CA LYS A 62 21.55 -16.14 -20.81
C LYS A 62 20.03 -16.27 -21.01
N ALA A 63 19.58 -17.33 -21.68
CA ALA A 63 18.16 -17.58 -21.89
C ALA A 63 17.38 -17.74 -20.57
N TRP A 64 17.99 -18.32 -19.53
CA TRP A 64 17.38 -18.40 -18.20
C TRP A 64 17.23 -17.03 -17.55
N VAL A 65 18.29 -16.21 -17.56
CA VAL A 65 18.25 -14.86 -17.00
C VAL A 65 17.24 -13.98 -17.74
N ASP A 66 17.19 -14.06 -19.07
CA ASP A 66 16.23 -13.31 -19.89
C ASP A 66 14.78 -13.73 -19.60
N GLN A 67 14.48 -15.03 -19.52
CA GLN A 67 13.15 -15.50 -19.15
C GLN A 67 12.77 -15.14 -17.71
N ALA A 68 13.72 -15.18 -16.78
CA ALA A 68 13.51 -14.73 -15.41
C ALA A 68 13.15 -13.24 -15.35
N LYS A 69 13.79 -12.40 -16.18
CA LYS A 69 13.43 -10.97 -16.30
C LYS A 69 12.00 -10.80 -16.80
N THR A 70 11.59 -11.53 -17.84
CA THR A 70 10.22 -11.47 -18.37
C THR A 70 9.20 -11.91 -17.32
N LEU A 71 9.43 -13.02 -16.62
CA LEU A 71 8.52 -13.53 -15.59
C LEU A 71 8.46 -12.61 -14.37
N ALA A 72 9.59 -12.02 -13.96
CA ALA A 72 9.63 -11.02 -12.90
C ALA A 72 8.86 -9.75 -13.28
N ALA A 73 8.98 -9.29 -14.53
CA ALA A 73 8.24 -8.14 -15.04
C ALA A 73 6.72 -8.39 -14.97
N LEU A 74 6.26 -9.56 -15.45
CA LEU A 74 4.84 -9.96 -15.42
C LEU A 74 4.25 -10.01 -14.01
N GLN A 75 5.04 -10.31 -12.98
CA GLN A 75 4.58 -10.29 -11.59
C GLN A 75 4.54 -8.87 -10.98
N SER A 76 5.25 -7.92 -11.57
CA SER A 76 5.48 -6.57 -11.01
C SER A 76 4.63 -5.45 -11.64
N GLU A 77 3.75 -5.77 -12.59
CA GLU A 77 3.14 -4.75 -13.48
C GLU A 77 1.73 -4.28 -13.13
N TRP A 78 1.18 -4.64 -11.96
CA TRP A 78 -0.06 -4.01 -11.50
C TRP A 78 0.21 -2.57 -11.07
N LYS A 79 0.08 -1.63 -12.01
CA LYS A 79 0.11 -0.20 -11.73
C LYS A 79 -1.31 0.25 -11.35
N PRO A 80 -1.49 0.90 -10.18
CA PRO A 80 -2.80 1.45 -9.83
C PRO A 80 -3.18 2.54 -10.84
N LEU A 81 -4.31 2.35 -11.53
CA LEU A 81 -4.82 3.28 -12.54
C LEU A 81 -5.60 4.44 -11.90
N ALA A 82 -6.35 4.15 -10.84
CA ALA A 82 -7.17 5.10 -10.11
C ALA A 82 -7.38 4.62 -8.67
N SER A 83 -7.56 5.54 -7.74
CA SER A 83 -7.86 5.24 -6.35
C SER A 83 -9.08 6.04 -5.89
N PHE A 84 -9.96 5.34 -5.19
CA PHE A 84 -11.18 5.93 -4.66
C PHE A 84 -11.31 5.62 -3.17
N VAL A 85 -11.78 6.61 -2.42
CA VAL A 85 -12.26 6.41 -1.04
C VAL A 85 -13.77 6.54 -1.06
N VAL A 86 -14.48 5.46 -0.70
CA VAL A 86 -15.93 5.43 -0.63
C VAL A 86 -16.35 5.35 0.84
N GLU A 87 -17.19 6.28 1.27
CA GLU A 87 -17.79 6.29 2.59
C GLU A 87 -19.31 6.11 2.51
N PHE A 88 -19.83 5.14 3.26
CA PHE A 88 -21.26 5.00 3.51
C PHE A 88 -21.55 5.45 4.94
N GLN A 89 -22.32 6.52 5.08
CA GLN A 89 -22.57 7.16 6.37
C GLN A 89 -24.04 7.02 6.73
N THR A 90 -24.32 6.74 8.01
CA THR A 90 -25.68 6.70 8.56
C THR A 90 -25.75 7.60 9.78
N ARG A 91 -26.81 8.39 9.92
CA ARG A 91 -27.12 9.10 11.18
C ARG A 91 -28.55 8.82 11.60
N VAL A 92 -28.75 8.61 12.90
CA VAL A 92 -30.08 8.44 13.50
C VAL A 92 -30.38 9.68 14.33
N LEU A 93 -31.41 10.43 13.94
CA LEU A 93 -31.88 11.57 14.71
C LEU A 93 -33.01 11.13 15.66
N PRO A 94 -33.10 11.68 16.88
CA PRO A 94 -34.17 11.34 17.81
C PRO A 94 -35.55 11.57 17.17
N GLY A 95 -36.35 10.51 17.07
CA GLY A 95 -37.69 10.56 16.50
C GLY A 95 -37.78 10.56 14.98
N GLN A 96 -36.68 10.30 14.25
CA GLN A 96 -36.68 10.20 12.79
C GLN A 96 -36.09 8.88 12.28
N SER A 97 -36.38 8.57 11.01
CA SER A 97 -35.76 7.45 10.30
C SER A 97 -34.26 7.69 10.09
N ALA A 98 -33.49 6.61 10.05
CA ALA A 98 -32.05 6.68 9.79
C ALA A 98 -31.79 7.31 8.42
N GLU A 99 -31.08 8.44 8.41
CA GLU A 99 -30.59 9.05 7.18
C GLU A 99 -29.32 8.35 6.74
N ARG A 100 -29.18 8.14 5.43
CA ARG A 100 -27.99 7.55 4.83
C ARG A 100 -27.41 8.51 3.79
N ARG A 101 -26.11 8.46 3.59
CA ARG A 101 -25.44 9.13 2.47
C ARG A 101 -24.24 8.33 1.99
N THR A 102 -23.95 8.42 0.70
CA THR A 102 -22.76 7.87 0.05
C THR A 102 -21.86 9.02 -0.35
N SER A 103 -20.60 8.97 0.03
CA SER A 103 -19.56 9.89 -0.43
C SER A 103 -18.48 9.11 -1.15
N VAL A 104 -17.96 9.64 -2.24
CA VAL A 104 -16.79 9.10 -2.92
C VAL A 104 -15.80 10.20 -3.20
N HIS A 105 -14.53 9.88 -3.06
CA HIS A 105 -13.42 10.76 -3.36
C HIS A 105 -12.47 10.07 -4.34
N TYR A 106 -12.18 10.74 -5.46
CA TYR A 106 -11.19 10.32 -6.44
C TYR A 106 -9.86 11.00 -6.15
N MET A 107 -8.86 10.20 -5.81
CA MET A 107 -7.63 10.68 -5.18
C MET A 107 -6.68 11.37 -6.16
N GLU A 108 -6.69 10.97 -7.43
CA GLU A 108 -5.75 11.48 -8.42
C GLU A 108 -6.12 12.87 -8.96
N ALA A 109 -7.40 13.25 -8.91
CA ALA A 109 -7.88 14.57 -9.36
C ALA A 109 -8.48 15.44 -8.23
N ASP A 110 -8.40 14.97 -6.98
CA ASP A 110 -8.95 15.65 -5.79
C ASP A 110 -10.43 16.06 -5.97
N THR A 111 -11.22 15.18 -6.59
CA THR A 111 -12.66 15.41 -6.79
C THR A 111 -13.47 14.54 -5.86
N SER A 112 -14.57 15.06 -5.36
CA SER A 112 -15.50 14.32 -4.51
C SER A 112 -16.93 14.49 -4.96
N MET A 113 -17.75 13.49 -4.66
CA MET A 113 -19.18 13.49 -4.94
C MET A 113 -19.91 12.89 -3.75
N THR A 114 -21.06 13.46 -3.40
CA THR A 114 -21.89 12.97 -2.30
C THR A 114 -23.34 12.87 -2.75
N TRP A 115 -23.98 11.76 -2.39
CA TRP A 115 -25.38 11.49 -2.65
C TRP A 115 -26.15 11.22 -1.34
N PHE A 116 -27.43 11.56 -1.33
CA PHE A 116 -28.35 11.11 -0.30
C PHE A 116 -28.73 9.65 -0.55
N GLY A 117 -28.79 8.83 0.49
CA GLY A 117 -29.04 7.40 0.38
C GLY A 117 -27.78 6.57 0.14
N ILE A 118 -27.98 5.29 -0.18
CA ILE A 118 -26.92 4.36 -0.58
C ILE A 118 -27.01 4.21 -2.09
N GLU A 119 -26.27 5.05 -2.82
CA GLU A 119 -26.36 5.15 -4.28
C GLU A 119 -25.25 4.33 -4.94
N LYS A 120 -25.53 3.08 -5.30
CA LYS A 120 -24.52 2.16 -5.87
C LYS A 120 -24.28 2.43 -7.34
N GLU A 121 -25.35 2.65 -8.09
CA GLU A 121 -25.32 2.85 -9.53
C GLU A 121 -24.64 4.17 -9.89
N ALA A 122 -25.04 5.26 -9.21
CA ALA A 122 -24.44 6.57 -9.41
C ALA A 122 -22.95 6.58 -8.99
N LEU A 123 -22.60 5.88 -7.91
CA LEU A 123 -21.22 5.69 -7.47
C LEU A 123 -20.38 5.02 -8.56
N CYS A 124 -20.82 3.87 -9.07
CA CYS A 124 -20.10 3.13 -10.11
C CYS A 124 -19.96 3.95 -11.40
N GLN A 125 -21.02 4.64 -11.82
CA GLN A 125 -20.98 5.51 -13.00
C GLN A 125 -19.95 6.63 -12.82
N TRP A 126 -19.96 7.29 -11.66
CA TRP A 126 -19.02 8.36 -11.37
C TRP A 126 -17.57 7.86 -11.32
N MET A 127 -17.30 6.72 -10.65
CA MET A 127 -15.96 6.13 -10.60
C MET A 127 -15.44 5.77 -12.01
N ASN A 128 -16.29 5.20 -12.86
CA ASN A 128 -15.92 4.86 -14.25
C ASN A 128 -15.60 6.11 -15.08
N GLN A 129 -16.38 7.18 -14.91
CA GLN A 129 -16.14 8.46 -15.57
C GLN A 129 -14.80 9.07 -15.13
N GLN A 130 -14.49 9.04 -13.83
CA GLN A 130 -13.25 9.61 -13.30
C GLN A 130 -12.01 8.81 -13.70
N ALA A 131 -12.06 7.48 -13.57
CA ALA A 131 -10.94 6.61 -13.89
C ALA A 131 -10.72 6.40 -15.39
N ASN A 132 -11.59 7.00 -16.24
CA ASN A 132 -11.60 6.80 -17.69
C ASN A 132 -11.51 5.31 -18.06
N LEU A 133 -12.23 4.47 -17.31
CA LEU A 133 -12.17 3.02 -17.50
C LEU A 133 -12.80 2.69 -18.86
N PRO A 134 -12.14 1.86 -19.69
CA PRO A 134 -12.74 1.43 -20.94
C PRO A 134 -14.09 0.77 -20.64
N ALA A 135 -15.13 1.15 -21.39
CA ALA A 135 -16.41 0.47 -21.32
C ALA A 135 -16.16 -1.04 -21.52
N SER A 136 -16.86 -1.90 -20.79
CA SER A 136 -16.64 -3.36 -20.75
C SER A 136 -16.92 -4.12 -22.07
N GLY A 137 -16.65 -3.53 -23.24
CA GLY A 137 -16.96 -4.07 -24.56
C GLY A 137 -15.78 -4.61 -25.38
N GLU A 138 -14.52 -4.44 -24.96
CA GLU A 138 -13.35 -4.87 -25.77
C GLU A 138 -12.28 -5.61 -24.94
N ALA A 139 -12.71 -6.49 -24.04
CA ALA A 139 -11.86 -7.61 -23.66
C ALA A 139 -12.17 -8.75 -24.64
N GLU A 140 -11.25 -9.01 -25.58
CA GLU A 140 -11.24 -10.31 -26.28
C GLU A 140 -11.41 -11.40 -25.23
N ALA A 141 -12.40 -12.28 -25.45
CA ALA A 141 -12.69 -13.40 -24.58
C ALA A 141 -11.49 -14.35 -24.58
N VAL A 142 -10.52 -14.09 -23.70
CA VAL A 142 -9.56 -15.09 -23.26
C VAL A 142 -10.28 -15.86 -22.17
N ASP A 143 -10.60 -17.12 -22.43
CA ASP A 143 -11.20 -18.02 -21.46
C ASP A 143 -10.45 -17.90 -20.12
N PRO A 144 -11.13 -17.55 -19.01
CA PRO A 144 -10.48 -17.54 -17.72
C PRO A 144 -10.23 -18.98 -17.30
N VAL A 145 -9.03 -19.48 -17.57
CA VAL A 145 -8.47 -20.61 -16.83
C VAL A 145 -8.24 -20.10 -15.40
N VAL A 146 -9.28 -20.22 -14.59
CA VAL A 146 -9.21 -20.02 -13.14
C VAL A 146 -8.48 -21.23 -12.57
N GLU A 147 -7.15 -21.22 -12.67
CA GLU A 147 -6.34 -21.97 -11.71
C GLU A 147 -6.35 -21.17 -10.41
N GLU A 148 -7.19 -21.62 -9.48
CA GLU A 148 -7.32 -21.15 -8.11
C GLU A 148 -5.99 -21.39 -7.36
N THR A 149 -5.00 -20.56 -7.67
CA THR A 149 -3.77 -20.46 -6.91
C THR A 149 -4.12 -19.72 -5.63
N ALA A 150 -3.90 -20.37 -4.49
CA ALA A 150 -4.16 -19.83 -3.16
C ALA A 150 -3.58 -18.41 -3.05
N VAL A 151 -4.48 -17.42 -3.10
CA VAL A 151 -4.15 -16.01 -2.94
C VAL A 151 -3.65 -15.85 -1.51
N SER A 152 -2.34 -15.63 -1.34
CA SER A 152 -1.81 -15.23 -0.03
C SER A 152 -2.56 -13.98 0.40
N SER A 153 -3.12 -14.00 1.61
CA SER A 153 -3.84 -12.88 2.20
C SER A 153 -3.07 -11.58 1.96
N PRO A 154 -3.65 -10.53 1.36
CA PRO A 154 -2.98 -9.26 1.27
C PRO A 154 -2.69 -8.80 2.71
N GLY A 155 -1.42 -8.64 3.07
CA GLY A 155 -1.11 -8.20 4.42
C GLY A 155 -1.73 -6.84 4.71
N LYS A 156 -2.04 -6.65 5.98
CA LYS A 156 -2.83 -5.57 6.51
C LYS A 156 -1.91 -4.53 7.13
N ILE A 157 -2.04 -3.29 6.69
CA ILE A 157 -1.46 -2.13 7.36
C ILE A 157 -2.52 -1.61 8.32
N THR A 158 -2.16 -1.44 9.59
CA THR A 158 -3.05 -0.89 10.61
C THR A 158 -2.32 0.28 11.25
N ALA A 159 -2.90 1.47 11.19
CA ALA A 159 -2.36 2.57 11.98
C ALA A 159 -2.71 2.32 13.45
N THR A 160 -1.72 2.48 14.33
CA THR A 160 -1.82 2.12 15.75
C THR A 160 -1.84 3.37 16.63
N GLN A 161 -1.15 4.43 16.22
CA GLN A 161 -1.09 5.67 16.98
C GLN A 161 -1.02 6.88 16.04
N VAL A 162 -1.69 7.95 16.45
CA VAL A 162 -1.55 9.27 15.83
C VAL A 162 -1.09 10.23 16.89
N ARG A 163 0.01 10.94 16.62
CA ARG A 163 0.51 12.03 17.44
C ARG A 163 0.35 13.34 16.69
N LEU A 164 -0.05 14.36 17.42
CA LEU A 164 -0.15 15.72 16.91
C LEU A 164 0.65 16.62 17.84
N VAL A 165 1.64 17.29 17.26
CA VAL A 165 2.62 18.09 17.97
C VAL A 165 2.51 19.53 17.49
N GLN A 166 2.34 20.47 18.42
CA GLN A 166 2.36 21.90 18.19
C GLN A 166 3.34 22.49 19.23
N GLU A 167 4.45 23.12 18.81
CA GLU A 167 5.48 23.65 19.73
C GLU A 167 4.85 24.62 20.76
N SER A 168 5.23 24.73 22.05
CA SER A 168 6.35 24.19 22.83
C SER A 168 5.94 23.29 24.01
N ASP A 169 4.64 23.06 24.26
CA ASP A 169 4.18 22.34 25.47
C ASP A 169 2.98 21.40 25.20
N PHE A 170 2.55 21.27 23.95
CA PHE A 170 1.35 20.50 23.58
C PHE A 170 1.68 19.32 22.67
N VAL A 171 1.79 18.14 23.29
CA VAL A 171 1.78 16.85 22.59
C VAL A 171 0.47 16.16 22.94
N THR A 172 -0.38 15.94 21.96
CA THR A 172 -1.55 15.07 22.10
C THR A 172 -1.34 13.82 21.27
N SER A 173 -1.59 12.66 21.87
CA SER A 173 -1.47 11.37 21.20
C SER A 173 -2.76 10.59 21.39
N VAL A 174 -3.29 10.04 20.31
CA VAL A 174 -4.47 9.18 20.33
C VAL A 174 -4.07 7.82 19.77
N GLU A 175 -4.32 6.76 20.54
CA GLU A 175 -4.20 5.39 20.04
C GLU A 175 -5.39 5.08 19.12
N LEU A 176 -5.10 4.67 17.89
CA LEU A 176 -6.09 4.27 16.91
C LEU A 176 -6.56 2.85 17.21
N GLY A 177 -7.59 2.76 18.06
CA GLY A 177 -8.23 1.51 18.48
C GLY A 177 -9.57 1.73 19.17
N GLU A 178 -9.82 2.95 19.64
CA GLU A 178 -11.13 3.42 20.08
C GLU A 178 -11.75 4.28 18.97
N GLU A 179 -12.57 3.65 18.12
CA GLU A 179 -13.29 4.37 17.06
C GLU A 179 -14.07 5.56 17.66
N GLU A 180 -13.94 6.73 17.02
CA GLU A 180 -14.69 7.97 17.28
C GLU A 180 -14.20 8.97 18.35
N ARG A 181 -13.10 8.76 19.09
CA ARG A 181 -12.62 9.82 19.99
C ARG A 181 -12.00 10.99 19.20
N PRO A 182 -12.52 12.23 19.30
CA PRO A 182 -11.86 13.39 18.73
C PRO A 182 -10.55 13.67 19.46
N PHE A 183 -9.61 14.37 18.81
CA PHE A 183 -8.47 14.92 19.52
C PHE A 183 -8.96 15.92 20.57
N PHE A 184 -8.82 15.57 21.84
CA PHE A 184 -9.06 16.50 22.94
C PHE A 184 -7.79 17.33 23.12
N GLY A 185 -7.88 18.60 22.73
CA GLY A 185 -6.74 19.53 22.69
C GLY A 185 -7.12 20.85 22.05
N HIS A 186 -6.56 21.95 22.54
CA HIS A 186 -6.70 23.25 21.88
C HIS A 186 -5.58 23.38 20.86
N ILE A 187 -5.86 23.03 19.60
CA ILE A 187 -4.95 23.30 18.50
C ILE A 187 -5.22 24.70 18.00
N THR A 188 -4.20 25.53 17.96
CA THR A 188 -4.35 26.92 17.53
C THR A 188 -4.02 27.04 16.04
N HIS A 189 -4.78 27.82 15.28
CA HIS A 189 -4.48 28.10 13.87
C HIS A 189 -3.19 28.93 13.68
N GLN A 190 -2.71 29.57 14.75
CA GLN A 190 -1.58 30.51 14.70
C GLN A 190 -0.21 29.81 14.68
N GLN A 191 -0.19 28.51 14.96
CA GLN A 191 1.05 27.74 15.04
C GLN A 191 0.99 26.53 14.11
N PRO A 192 2.10 26.19 13.43
CA PRO A 192 2.17 24.99 12.64
C PRO A 192 1.95 23.74 13.51
N ILE A 193 1.29 22.74 12.95
CA ILE A 193 1.21 21.42 13.56
C ILE A 193 2.08 20.42 12.81
N THR A 194 2.56 19.44 13.55
CA THR A 194 3.20 18.24 13.03
C THR A 194 2.28 17.06 13.30
N LEU A 195 1.88 16.36 12.24
CA LEU A 195 1.14 15.11 12.31
C LEU A 195 2.09 13.94 12.14
N GLU A 196 2.12 13.04 13.11
CA GLU A 196 2.84 11.77 13.04
C GLU A 196 1.85 10.62 13.15
N VAL A 197 1.94 9.66 12.25
CA VAL A 197 1.13 8.45 12.30
C VAL A 197 2.00 7.23 12.27
N ASP A 198 1.80 6.38 13.26
CA ASP A 198 2.51 5.13 13.42
C ASP A 198 1.66 3.98 12.88
N PHE A 199 2.30 3.11 12.10
CA PHE A 199 1.66 1.96 11.47
C PHE A 199 2.34 0.66 11.90
N GLU A 200 1.51 -0.33 12.21
CA GLU A 200 1.90 -1.73 12.34
C GLU A 200 1.43 -2.51 11.11
N MET A 201 2.30 -3.37 10.61
CA MET A 201 2.06 -4.19 9.44
C MET A 201 1.94 -5.65 9.88
N SER A 202 0.84 -6.31 9.51
CA SER A 202 0.53 -7.69 9.90
C SER A 202 0.05 -8.52 8.71
N GLY A 203 0.13 -9.85 8.81
CA GLY A 203 -0.37 -10.75 7.76
C GLY A 203 0.56 -10.89 6.54
N TRP A 204 1.77 -10.34 6.57
CA TRP A 204 2.83 -10.73 5.65
C TRP A 204 3.72 -11.80 6.31
N ASP A 205 3.75 -13.01 5.74
CA ASP A 205 4.58 -14.14 6.20
C ASP A 205 6.09 -13.93 5.96
N MET A 206 6.51 -12.73 5.55
CA MET A 206 7.89 -12.38 5.28
C MET A 206 8.48 -11.59 6.45
N PRO A 207 9.73 -11.86 6.87
CA PRO A 207 10.39 -11.05 7.87
C PRO A 207 10.57 -9.63 7.32
N LEU A 208 10.07 -8.63 8.05
CA LEU A 208 10.08 -7.22 7.64
C LEU A 208 11.47 -6.64 7.36
N THR A 209 12.54 -7.30 7.82
CA THR A 209 13.93 -7.00 7.45
C THR A 209 14.27 -7.29 5.98
N ALA A 210 13.38 -7.96 5.24
CA ALA A 210 13.49 -8.18 3.79
C ALA A 210 12.90 -7.02 2.96
N PHE A 211 12.35 -5.98 3.60
CA PHE A 211 11.89 -4.75 2.97
C PHE A 211 12.80 -3.55 3.31
N PRO A 212 14.12 -3.60 3.07
CA PRO A 212 14.99 -2.46 3.37
C PRO A 212 14.64 -1.22 2.51
N HIS A 213 13.82 -1.39 1.46
CA HIS A 213 13.39 -0.33 0.54
C HIS A 213 11.94 -0.50 0.06
N ALA A 214 11.01 -0.97 0.91
CA ALA A 214 9.60 -0.84 0.52
C ALA A 214 9.26 0.65 0.44
N GLU A 215 9.12 1.16 -0.79
CA GLU A 215 8.67 2.52 -1.05
C GLU A 215 7.19 2.61 -0.70
N TYR A 216 6.92 2.91 0.56
CA TYR A 216 5.58 3.30 0.99
C TYR A 216 5.39 4.78 0.71
N ARG A 217 4.37 5.10 -0.09
CA ARG A 217 3.89 6.47 -0.24
C ARG A 217 2.68 6.67 0.65
N THR A 218 2.73 7.74 1.43
CA THR A 218 1.66 8.09 2.35
C THR A 218 1.12 9.44 1.94
N HIS A 219 -0.19 9.50 1.70
CA HIS A 219 -0.90 10.72 1.38
C HIS A 219 -1.81 11.07 2.54
N CYS A 220 -1.76 12.31 3.01
CA CYS A 220 -2.65 12.80 4.03
C CYS A 220 -3.74 13.67 3.36
N HIS A 221 -4.99 13.38 3.70
CA HIS A 221 -6.16 14.09 3.23
C HIS A 221 -6.77 14.83 4.40
N LEU A 222 -6.96 16.15 4.25
CA LEU A 222 -7.64 16.98 5.22
C LEU A 222 -8.90 17.55 4.62
N HIS A 223 -10.01 17.41 5.33
CA HIS A 223 -11.29 17.95 4.94
C HIS A 223 -11.79 18.87 6.05
N ASN A 224 -11.82 20.17 5.79
CA ASN A 224 -12.41 21.16 6.68
C ASN A 224 -13.93 21.05 6.60
N LEU A 225 -14.55 20.47 7.62
CA LEU A 225 -15.99 20.28 7.74
C LEU A 225 -16.75 21.60 7.96
N SER A 226 -16.07 22.66 8.41
CA SER A 226 -16.66 23.98 8.64
C SER A 226 -16.80 24.79 7.35
N THR A 227 -15.83 24.65 6.43
CA THR A 227 -15.81 25.41 5.16
C THR A 227 -16.12 24.53 3.94
N GLY A 228 -16.08 23.20 4.08
CA GLY A 228 -16.15 22.24 2.98
C GLY A 228 -14.86 22.15 2.15
N LYS A 229 -13.80 22.87 2.52
CA LYS A 229 -12.53 22.90 1.79
C LYS A 229 -11.76 21.61 2.04
N GLN A 230 -11.38 20.92 0.97
CA GLN A 230 -10.46 19.79 1.01
C GLN A 230 -9.03 20.26 0.71
N SER A 231 -8.04 19.65 1.32
CA SER A 231 -6.64 19.94 1.10
C SER A 231 -5.83 18.65 1.15
N GLN A 232 -5.17 18.34 0.05
CA GLN A 232 -4.20 17.26 -0.03
C GLN A 232 -2.85 17.76 0.47
N LEU A 233 -2.29 17.05 1.46
CA LEU A 233 -0.94 17.30 1.94
C LEU A 233 -0.05 16.11 1.55
N MET A 234 1.00 16.42 0.79
CA MET A 234 1.82 15.42 0.11
C MET A 234 2.98 14.89 0.95
N ASP A 235 3.32 13.64 0.63
CA ASP A 235 4.44 12.79 1.03
C ASP A 235 4.91 12.96 2.47
N MET A 236 4.34 12.14 3.36
CA MET A 236 4.91 12.03 4.70
C MET A 236 6.19 11.19 4.64
N GLN A 237 7.24 11.65 5.33
CA GLN A 237 8.48 10.89 5.42
C GLN A 237 8.26 9.66 6.28
N VAL A 238 8.53 8.48 5.71
CA VAL A 238 8.40 7.20 6.40
C VAL A 238 9.73 6.85 7.06
N ASN A 239 9.76 6.93 8.39
CA ASN A 239 10.91 6.50 9.17
C ASN A 239 10.70 5.06 9.67
N GLN A 240 11.69 4.20 9.45
CA GLN A 240 11.72 2.85 10.01
C GLN A 240 12.42 2.86 11.36
N SER A 241 11.74 2.39 12.42
CA SER A 241 12.37 2.17 13.72
C SER A 241 13.15 0.85 13.75
N THR A 242 14.32 0.84 14.39
CA THR A 242 15.21 -0.33 14.55
C THR A 242 14.80 -1.27 15.69
N GLU A 243 13.63 -1.06 16.31
CA GLU A 243 13.15 -1.89 17.41
C GLU A 243 12.65 -3.27 16.95
N LYS A 244 12.44 -4.18 17.93
CA LYS A 244 12.04 -5.59 17.70
C LYS A 244 10.74 -5.76 16.91
N ARG A 245 9.92 -4.70 16.79
CA ARG A 245 8.80 -4.63 15.85
C ARG A 245 9.02 -3.45 14.90
N PRO A 246 8.88 -3.67 13.58
CA PRO A 246 8.98 -2.60 12.60
C PRO A 246 7.76 -1.70 12.73
N PHE A 247 7.99 -0.55 13.33
CA PHE A 247 7.07 0.57 13.33
C PHE A 247 7.47 1.52 12.21
N TYR A 248 6.48 1.93 11.41
CA TYR A 248 6.64 2.94 10.38
C TYR A 248 5.98 4.20 10.89
N SER A 249 6.72 5.30 10.91
CA SER A 249 6.15 6.59 11.28
C SER A 249 6.14 7.50 10.07
N ALA A 250 4.95 7.98 9.69
CA ALA A 250 4.75 8.96 8.64
C ALA A 250 4.64 10.33 9.30
N LYS A 251 5.52 11.27 8.92
CA LYS A 251 5.53 12.64 9.47
C LYS A 251 5.17 13.69 8.42
N LEU A 252 4.18 14.53 8.74
CA LEU A 252 3.84 15.76 8.02
C LEU A 252 4.11 16.95 8.94
N ALA A 253 5.12 17.75 8.62
CA ALA A 253 5.55 18.89 9.43
C ALA A 253 5.00 20.21 8.89
N ASP A 254 5.01 21.24 9.74
CA ASP A 254 4.73 22.64 9.39
C ASP A 254 3.35 22.90 8.76
N LEU A 255 2.35 22.13 9.17
CA LEU A 255 1.00 22.25 8.65
C LEU A 255 0.28 23.45 9.29
N SER A 256 -0.04 24.45 8.46
CA SER A 256 -0.88 25.59 8.85
C SER A 256 -2.34 25.32 8.49
N LEU A 257 -3.22 25.29 9.49
CA LEU A 257 -4.66 25.09 9.31
C LEU A 257 -5.43 26.35 9.68
N GLU A 258 -6.43 26.70 8.88
CA GLU A 258 -7.41 27.73 9.25
C GLU A 258 -8.29 27.21 10.40
N PRO A 259 -8.91 28.09 11.21
CA PRO A 259 -9.88 27.68 12.21
C PRO A 259 -11.00 26.83 11.61
N GLY A 260 -11.37 25.75 12.30
CA GLY A 260 -12.43 24.86 11.85
C GLY A 260 -12.31 23.42 12.36
N MET A 261 -13.33 22.64 12.05
CA MET A 261 -13.34 21.20 12.31
C MET A 261 -12.77 20.46 11.10
N TYR A 262 -11.78 19.58 11.30
CA TYR A 262 -11.19 18.79 10.23
C TYR A 262 -11.44 17.30 10.41
N GLU A 263 -11.69 16.63 9.30
CA GLU A 263 -11.63 15.19 9.13
C GLU A 263 -10.32 14.84 8.42
N LEU A 264 -9.57 13.91 8.99
CA LEU A 264 -8.27 13.51 8.47
C LEU A 264 -8.31 12.05 8.03
N GLY A 265 -7.69 11.77 6.90
CA GLY A 265 -7.51 10.42 6.37
C GLY A 265 -6.09 10.23 5.87
N ILE A 266 -5.53 9.05 6.04
CA ILE A 266 -4.23 8.69 5.48
C ILE A 266 -4.38 7.52 4.54
N LEU A 267 -3.90 7.70 3.31
CA LEU A 267 -3.77 6.64 2.32
C LEU A 267 -2.32 6.17 2.28
N VAL A 268 -2.09 4.92 2.65
CA VAL A 268 -0.78 4.26 2.54
C VAL A 268 -0.79 3.36 1.31
N ARG A 269 0.15 3.58 0.39
CA ARG A 269 0.39 2.75 -0.80
C ARG A 269 1.77 2.12 -0.72
N GLY A 270 1.84 0.80 -0.65
CA GLY A 270 3.08 0.03 -0.83
C GLY A 270 3.23 -0.41 -2.28
N THR A 271 4.42 -0.28 -2.84
CA THR A 271 4.75 -0.74 -4.21
C THR A 271 5.27 -2.18 -4.24
N ASN A 272 5.77 -2.69 -3.12
CA ASN A 272 6.27 -4.07 -3.01
C ASN A 272 6.23 -4.56 -1.54
N PRO A 273 5.21 -5.35 -1.14
CA PRO A 273 4.08 -5.82 -1.94
C PRO A 273 3.10 -4.69 -2.30
N LEU A 274 2.39 -4.83 -3.43
CA LEU A 274 1.32 -3.91 -3.80
C LEU A 274 0.22 -3.98 -2.73
N SER A 275 0.10 -2.91 -1.95
CA SER A 275 -0.91 -2.82 -0.88
C SER A 275 -1.41 -1.40 -0.81
N THR A 276 -2.71 -1.23 -0.60
CA THR A 276 -3.34 0.08 -0.38
C THR A 276 -4.19 -0.02 0.87
N ASN A 277 -3.98 0.89 1.80
CA ASN A 277 -4.74 0.95 3.03
C ASN A 277 -5.14 2.39 3.31
N TYR A 278 -6.39 2.58 3.73
CA TYR A 278 -6.91 3.89 4.11
C TYR A 278 -7.24 3.86 5.58
N VAL A 279 -6.69 4.80 6.33
CA VAL A 279 -6.98 4.95 7.76
C VAL A 279 -7.60 6.31 8.01
N LYS A 280 -8.82 6.27 8.54
CA LYS A 280 -9.51 7.46 9.02
C LYS A 280 -8.99 7.81 10.41
N LEU A 281 -8.62 9.06 10.60
CA LEU A 281 -8.10 9.55 11.88
C LEU A 281 -9.20 10.26 12.68
N PRO A 282 -9.00 10.45 14.00
CA PRO A 282 -9.81 11.33 14.81
C PRO A 282 -10.03 12.71 14.20
N LYS A 283 -11.21 13.28 14.44
CA LYS A 283 -11.51 14.66 14.05
C LYS A 283 -10.65 15.63 14.84
N LEU A 284 -10.26 16.69 14.15
CA LEU A 284 -9.47 17.79 14.69
C LEU A 284 -10.34 19.02 14.89
N ASN A 285 -10.16 19.73 15.99
CA ASN A 285 -10.74 21.06 16.17
C ASN A 285 -9.61 22.09 16.23
N VAL A 286 -9.57 22.99 15.25
CA VAL A 286 -8.60 24.08 15.18
C VAL A 286 -9.30 25.38 15.54
N LEU A 287 -8.77 26.08 16.54
CA LEU A 287 -9.31 27.33 17.08
C LEU A 287 -8.53 28.55 16.57
#